data_AF-A0A6G2Q101-F1
#
_entry.id   AF-A0A6G2Q101-F1
#
_cell.length_a   1.000
_cell.length_b   1.000
_cell.length_c   1.000
_cell.angle_alpha   90.00
_cell.angle_beta   90.00
_cell.angle_gamma   90.00
#
_symmetry.space_group_name_H-M   'P 1'
#
loop_
_entity.id
_entity.type
_entity.pdbx_description
1 polymer ?
#
loop_
_entity_poly.entity_id
_entity_poly.type
_entity_poly.pdbx_seq_one_letter_code
_entity_poly.pdbx_strand_id
1 'polypeptide(L)'
;VKFFMDGTVEGGTAWLEHPDCHGRGTDAFWPDPRAYAEAVRTLHSAGVRTATHAIGDAAVRHVLDTVASLGPSGRGAHRIEHIETAPDKLLPRFAESGVAASMQPPHTGYTRDDGSDEWSRRLGDERAARAWRLRDLRDAGAIVALGSDWPIAHYDARAVLATARRPKGAA
;
A
#
# COMPACT_ATOMS: atom_id res chain seq x y z
N VAL A 1 4.25 -10.62 -12.35
CA VAL A 1 3.26 -11.43 -11.58
C VAL A 1 2.60 -10.56 -10.52
N LYS A 2 1.32 -10.78 -10.20
CA LYS A 2 0.58 -10.07 -9.14
C LYS A 2 0.48 -10.97 -7.90
N PHE A 3 0.76 -10.41 -6.72
CA PHE A 3 0.54 -11.05 -5.41
C PHE A 3 -0.36 -10.18 -4.52
N PHE A 4 -0.84 -10.80 -3.46
CA PHE A 4 -1.58 -10.16 -2.36
C PHE A 4 -0.89 -10.51 -1.05
N MET A 5 -0.65 -9.52 -0.20
CA MET A 5 -0.15 -9.70 1.15
C MET A 5 -1.23 -9.55 2.22
N ASP A 6 -2.33 -8.91 1.88
CA ASP A 6 -3.48 -8.68 2.73
C ASP A 6 -4.75 -8.40 1.91
N GLY A 7 -5.83 -8.02 2.60
CA GLY A 7 -7.05 -7.47 2.02
C GLY A 7 -7.23 -6.00 2.36
N THR A 8 -8.47 -5.56 2.62
CA THR A 8 -8.79 -4.14 2.83
C THR A 8 -9.03 -3.78 4.29
N VAL A 9 -8.89 -2.50 4.62
CA VAL A 9 -9.09 -2.01 6.00
C VAL A 9 -10.56 -2.16 6.39
N GLU A 10 -11.51 -1.69 5.58
CA GLU A 10 -12.94 -1.77 5.86
C GLU A 10 -13.47 -3.20 5.92
N GLY A 11 -12.81 -4.13 5.22
CA GLY A 11 -13.04 -5.57 5.32
C GLY A 11 -12.49 -6.21 6.59
N GLY A 12 -11.62 -5.51 7.33
CA GLY A 12 -10.92 -6.03 8.51
C GLY A 12 -9.84 -7.07 8.18
N THR A 13 -9.33 -7.05 6.96
CA THR A 13 -8.37 -8.04 6.43
C THR A 13 -7.07 -7.42 5.91
N ALA A 14 -6.93 -6.09 5.95
CA ALA A 14 -5.62 -5.44 5.82
C ALA A 14 -4.70 -5.92 6.94
N TRP A 15 -3.43 -6.16 6.62
CA TRP A 15 -2.46 -6.66 7.58
C TRP A 15 -1.72 -5.50 8.22
N LEU A 16 -2.07 -5.23 9.47
CA LEU A 16 -1.62 -4.14 10.30
C LEU A 16 -0.65 -4.62 11.38
N GLU A 17 0.24 -3.73 11.83
CA GLU A 17 1.18 -4.03 12.92
C GLU A 17 0.49 -4.20 14.27
N HIS A 18 -0.63 -3.51 14.43
CA HIS A 18 -1.47 -3.53 15.61
C HIS A 18 -2.91 -3.72 15.18
N PRO A 19 -3.74 -4.44 15.97
CA PRO A 19 -5.14 -4.64 15.64
C PRO A 19 -5.84 -3.32 15.30
N ASP A 20 -6.79 -3.39 14.39
CA ASP A 20 -7.75 -2.32 14.14
C ASP A 20 -8.59 -2.05 15.42
N CYS A 21 -9.37 -0.97 15.44
CA CYS A 21 -10.23 -0.61 16.57
C CYS A 21 -11.36 -1.63 16.82
N HIS A 22 -11.55 -2.61 15.91
CA HIS A 22 -12.45 -3.75 16.07
C HIS A 22 -11.72 -5.03 16.53
N GLY A 23 -10.41 -4.96 16.82
CA GLY A 23 -9.59 -6.08 17.27
C GLY A 23 -9.18 -7.06 16.16
N ARG A 24 -9.17 -6.65 14.89
CA ARG A 24 -8.85 -7.48 13.71
C ARG A 24 -7.67 -6.93 12.90
N GLY A 25 -7.34 -7.59 11.79
CA GLY A 25 -6.36 -7.09 10.81
C GLY A 25 -4.91 -7.32 11.18
N THR A 26 -4.57 -8.38 11.92
CA THR A 26 -3.16 -8.70 12.28
C THR A 26 -2.59 -9.90 11.54
N ASP A 27 -3.34 -10.44 10.57
CA ASP A 27 -2.96 -11.64 9.83
C ASP A 27 -2.60 -11.29 8.39
N ALA A 28 -1.50 -11.87 7.90
CA ALA A 28 -1.15 -11.82 6.49
C ALA A 28 -2.08 -12.71 5.66
N PHE A 29 -2.26 -12.37 4.38
CA PHE A 29 -2.96 -13.23 3.42
C PHE A 29 -2.24 -14.57 3.21
N TRP A 30 -0.91 -14.57 3.21
CA TRP A 30 -0.10 -15.79 3.15
C TRP A 30 0.00 -16.40 4.53
N PRO A 31 -0.45 -17.66 4.75
CA PRO A 31 -0.31 -18.33 6.04
C PRO A 31 1.14 -18.39 6.53
N ASP A 32 2.10 -18.52 5.60
CA ASP A 32 3.52 -18.31 5.85
C ASP A 32 4.02 -17.13 5.00
N PRO A 33 4.24 -15.94 5.60
CA PRO A 33 4.80 -14.78 4.91
C PRO A 33 6.21 -15.01 4.32
N ARG A 34 6.95 -16.03 4.78
CA ARG A 34 8.25 -16.39 4.20
C ARG A 34 8.10 -17.02 2.81
N ALA A 35 7.01 -17.75 2.57
CA ALA A 35 6.72 -18.32 1.26
C ALA A 35 6.50 -17.23 0.20
N TYR A 36 5.90 -16.09 0.58
CA TYR A 36 5.86 -14.90 -0.29
C TYR A 36 7.27 -14.41 -0.65
N ALA A 37 8.15 -14.28 0.35
CA ALA A 37 9.51 -13.80 0.12
C ALA A 37 10.32 -14.73 -0.81
N GLU A 38 10.19 -16.05 -0.64
CA GLU A 38 10.80 -17.03 -1.54
C GLU A 38 10.23 -16.96 -2.96
N ALA A 39 8.92 -16.76 -3.12
CA ALA A 39 8.28 -16.58 -4.41
C ALA A 39 8.80 -15.32 -5.13
N VAL A 40 8.92 -14.20 -4.41
CA VAL A 40 9.51 -12.96 -4.95
C VAL A 40 10.97 -13.18 -5.36
N ARG A 41 11.79 -13.84 -4.53
CA ARG A 41 13.19 -14.14 -4.85
C ARG A 41 13.34 -15.02 -6.08
N THR A 42 12.49 -16.04 -6.21
CA THR A 42 12.46 -16.93 -7.37
C THR A 42 12.14 -16.16 -8.66
N LEU A 43 11.07 -15.36 -8.63
CA LEU A 43 10.66 -14.55 -9.78
C LEU A 43 11.71 -13.50 -10.14
N HIS A 44 12.29 -12.84 -9.14
CA HIS A 44 13.36 -11.86 -9.35
C HIS A 44 14.59 -12.49 -10.01
N SER A 45 15.02 -13.66 -9.54
CA SER A 45 16.15 -14.41 -10.13
C SER A 45 15.88 -14.83 -11.59
N ALA A 46 14.60 -15.01 -11.95
CA ALA A 46 14.16 -15.28 -13.32
C ALA A 46 13.91 -14.01 -14.15
N GLY A 47 14.22 -12.80 -13.63
CA GLY A 47 14.00 -11.52 -14.30
C GLY A 47 12.52 -11.07 -14.36
N VAL A 48 11.65 -11.69 -13.57
CA VAL A 48 10.21 -11.42 -13.54
C VAL A 48 9.86 -10.45 -12.42
N ARG A 49 9.32 -9.29 -12.79
CA ARG A 49 8.87 -8.25 -11.84
C ARG A 49 7.57 -8.64 -11.13
N THR A 50 7.44 -8.20 -9.89
CA THR A 50 6.22 -8.40 -9.09
C THR A 50 5.50 -7.08 -8.81
N ALA A 51 4.18 -7.18 -8.74
CA ALA A 51 3.28 -6.17 -8.22
C ALA A 51 2.57 -6.78 -7.02
N THR A 52 2.62 -6.15 -5.86
CA THR A 52 2.05 -6.73 -4.64
C THR A 52 1.00 -5.81 -4.05
N HIS A 53 -0.23 -6.31 -3.90
CA HIS A 53 -1.25 -5.64 -3.11
C HIS A 53 -0.84 -5.67 -1.64
N ALA A 54 -0.68 -4.48 -1.05
CA ALA A 54 -0.43 -4.29 0.37
C ALA A 54 -1.11 -3.00 0.84
N ILE A 55 -2.14 -3.11 1.67
CA ILE A 55 -2.92 -1.97 2.18
C ILE A 55 -2.43 -1.56 3.57
N GLY A 56 -2.30 -2.54 4.48
CA GLY A 56 -1.89 -2.33 5.85
C GLY A 56 -0.39 -2.15 6.01
N ASP A 57 0.00 -1.49 7.11
CA ASP A 57 1.39 -1.10 7.35
C ASP A 57 2.33 -2.29 7.57
N ALA A 58 1.86 -3.39 8.17
CA ALA A 58 2.65 -4.62 8.29
C ALA A 58 2.87 -5.29 6.93
N ALA A 59 1.84 -5.35 6.07
CA ALA A 59 2.00 -5.84 4.69
C ALA A 59 3.00 -5.00 3.89
N VAL A 60 2.87 -3.67 3.93
CA VAL A 60 3.79 -2.76 3.22
C VAL A 60 5.22 -2.96 3.70
N ARG A 61 5.44 -3.01 5.03
CA ARG A 61 6.78 -3.28 5.59
C ARG A 61 7.33 -4.62 5.09
N HIS A 62 6.53 -5.69 5.12
CA HIS A 62 6.99 -7.03 4.74
C HIS A 62 7.43 -7.10 3.27
N VAL A 63 6.72 -6.39 2.37
CA VAL A 63 7.14 -6.30 0.97
C VAL A 63 8.44 -5.51 0.83
N LEU A 64 8.58 -4.38 1.52
CA LEU A 64 9.82 -3.59 1.52
C LEU A 64 11.02 -4.39 2.07
N ASP A 65 10.83 -5.12 3.16
CA ASP A 65 11.84 -6.03 3.74
C ASP A 65 12.25 -7.11 2.73
N THR A 66 11.25 -7.71 2.07
CA THR A 66 11.47 -8.75 1.05
C THR A 66 12.30 -8.22 -0.11
N VAL A 67 11.93 -7.06 -0.68
CA VAL A 67 12.66 -6.48 -1.82
C VAL A 67 14.07 -6.04 -1.42
N ALA A 68 14.23 -5.46 -0.23
CA ALA A 68 15.55 -5.08 0.30
C ALA A 68 16.49 -6.30 0.43
N SER A 69 15.95 -7.49 0.77
CA SER A 69 16.74 -8.73 0.87
C SER A 69 17.31 -9.23 -0.45
N LEU A 70 16.85 -8.71 -1.60
CA LEU A 70 17.36 -9.06 -2.94
C LEU A 70 18.68 -8.31 -3.28
N GLY A 71 19.12 -7.42 -2.39
CA GLY A 71 20.31 -6.59 -2.60
C GLY A 71 20.16 -5.59 -3.74
N PRO A 72 21.28 -5.06 -4.28
CA PRO A 72 21.27 -4.01 -5.30
C PRO A 72 20.48 -4.38 -6.57
N SER A 73 20.41 -5.67 -6.90
CA SER A 73 19.68 -6.16 -8.06
C SER A 73 18.16 -5.98 -7.96
N GLY A 74 17.60 -5.96 -6.75
CA GLY A 74 16.17 -5.75 -6.51
C GLY A 74 15.71 -4.31 -6.71
N ARG A 75 16.66 -3.36 -6.80
CA ARG A 75 16.34 -1.94 -6.85
C ARG A 75 15.58 -1.59 -8.13
N GLY A 76 14.38 -1.01 -7.99
CA GLY A 76 13.56 -0.62 -9.14
C GLY A 76 12.84 -1.78 -9.86
N ALA A 77 12.93 -3.00 -9.34
CA ALA A 77 12.36 -4.18 -10.01
C ALA A 77 10.89 -4.46 -9.63
N HIS A 78 10.45 -4.02 -8.44
CA HIS A 78 9.16 -4.40 -7.87
C HIS A 78 8.31 -3.18 -7.52
N ARG A 79 6.99 -3.38 -7.39
CA ARG A 79 6.08 -2.34 -6.95
C ARG A 79 5.05 -2.83 -5.94
N ILE A 80 4.60 -1.91 -5.10
CA ILE A 80 3.51 -2.13 -4.14
C ILE A 80 2.29 -1.36 -4.64
N GLU A 81 1.12 -1.99 -4.57
CA GLU A 81 -0.17 -1.39 -4.90
C GLU A 81 -0.89 -0.96 -3.61
N HIS A 82 -1.63 0.15 -3.67
CA HIS A 82 -2.54 0.69 -2.64
C HIS A 82 -1.87 1.52 -1.54
N ILE A 83 -1.18 0.88 -0.57
CA ILE A 83 -0.46 1.57 0.51
C ILE A 83 -1.38 2.58 1.21
N GLU A 84 -2.58 2.13 1.61
CA GLU A 84 -3.60 3.07 2.10
C GLU A 84 -3.24 3.64 3.46
N THR A 85 -2.49 2.91 4.30
CA THR A 85 -1.91 3.46 5.53
C THR A 85 -0.45 3.05 5.66
N ALA A 86 0.41 4.00 5.98
CA ALA A 86 1.83 3.75 6.23
C ALA A 86 2.37 4.74 7.28
N PRO A 87 3.08 4.27 8.32
CA PRO A 87 3.77 5.16 9.25
C PRO A 87 4.99 5.81 8.56
N ASP A 88 5.38 6.99 9.04
CA ASP A 88 6.43 7.82 8.43
C ASP A 88 7.76 7.06 8.20
N LYS A 89 8.09 6.13 9.10
CA LYS A 89 9.31 5.29 9.00
C LYS A 89 9.37 4.41 7.74
N LEU A 90 8.24 4.14 7.08
CA LEU A 90 8.21 3.34 5.85
C LEU A 90 8.41 4.18 4.59
N LEU A 91 8.16 5.49 4.63
CA LEU A 91 8.16 6.32 3.42
C LEU A 91 9.54 6.40 2.74
N PRO A 92 10.66 6.67 3.45
CA PRO A 92 11.99 6.73 2.84
C PRO A 92 12.43 5.41 2.22
N ARG A 93 11.94 4.29 2.75
CA ARG A 93 12.32 2.94 2.32
C ARG A 93 11.90 2.65 0.88
N PHE A 94 10.86 3.31 0.36
CA PHE A 94 10.49 3.20 -1.05
C PHE A 94 11.58 3.76 -1.97
N ALA A 95 12.18 4.90 -1.61
CA ALA A 95 13.27 5.51 -2.38
C ALA A 95 14.57 4.68 -2.31
N GLU A 96 14.89 4.19 -1.12
CA GLU A 96 16.06 3.32 -0.86
C GLU A 96 15.99 2.04 -1.68
N SER A 97 14.86 1.33 -1.60
CA SER A 97 14.63 0.07 -2.33
C SER A 97 14.29 0.28 -3.81
N GLY A 98 13.97 1.51 -4.24
CA GLY A 98 13.47 1.80 -5.57
C GLY A 98 12.12 1.14 -5.88
N VAL A 99 11.41 0.60 -4.88
CA VAL A 99 10.07 0.03 -5.06
C VAL A 99 9.12 1.16 -5.46
N ALA A 100 8.39 0.97 -6.57
CA ALA A 100 7.40 1.95 -6.97
C ALA A 100 6.15 1.85 -6.08
N ALA A 101 5.67 2.99 -5.59
CA ALA A 101 4.41 3.13 -4.89
C ALA A 101 3.30 3.40 -5.91
N SER A 102 2.48 2.38 -6.21
CA SER A 102 1.36 2.45 -7.15
C SER A 102 0.06 2.71 -6.39
N MET A 103 -0.36 3.97 -6.37
CA MET A 103 -1.41 4.51 -5.50
C MET A 103 -2.71 4.74 -6.28
N GLN A 104 -3.86 4.61 -5.59
CA GLN A 104 -5.18 4.87 -6.15
C GLN A 104 -5.88 6.04 -5.47
N PRO A 105 -5.56 7.30 -5.83
CA PRO A 105 -6.21 8.49 -5.29
C PRO A 105 -7.75 8.45 -5.28
N PRO A 106 -8.46 7.88 -6.27
CA PRO A 106 -9.92 7.80 -6.20
C PRO A 106 -10.48 7.09 -4.96
N HIS A 107 -9.73 6.18 -4.33
CA HIS A 107 -10.19 5.45 -3.14
C HIS A 107 -10.43 6.38 -1.94
N THR A 108 -9.70 7.50 -1.89
CA THR A 108 -9.89 8.54 -0.86
C THR A 108 -11.35 9.02 -0.80
N GLY A 109 -12.03 9.11 -1.96
CA GLY A 109 -13.43 9.51 -2.05
C GLY A 109 -14.45 8.48 -1.54
N TYR A 110 -14.02 7.28 -1.15
CA TYR A 110 -14.85 6.28 -0.45
C TYR A 110 -14.77 6.40 1.08
N THR A 111 -13.90 7.29 1.58
CA THR A 111 -13.85 7.69 2.99
C THR A 111 -14.58 9.03 3.19
N ARG A 112 -14.80 9.41 4.44
CA ARG A 112 -15.50 10.65 4.81
C ARG A 112 -14.59 11.54 5.65
N ASP A 113 -14.66 12.85 5.41
CA ASP A 113 -13.88 13.85 6.14
C ASP A 113 -14.13 13.83 7.66
N ASP A 114 -15.31 13.37 8.08
CA ASP A 114 -15.70 13.25 9.50
C ASP A 114 -15.27 11.92 10.15
N GLY A 115 -14.56 11.05 9.42
CA GLY A 115 -14.09 9.75 9.90
C GLY A 115 -15.21 8.76 10.23
N SER A 116 -16.46 9.02 9.82
CA SER A 116 -17.60 8.17 10.15
C SER A 116 -17.72 6.92 9.29
N ASP A 117 -16.90 6.79 8.24
CA ASP A 117 -16.81 5.59 7.42
C ASP A 117 -16.06 4.44 8.12
N GLU A 118 -16.26 3.22 7.61
CA GLU A 118 -15.74 2.00 8.24
C GLU A 118 -14.20 1.90 8.16
N TRP A 119 -13.58 2.43 7.10
CA TRP A 119 -12.14 2.45 6.95
C TRP A 119 -11.52 3.30 8.07
N SER A 120 -12.04 4.52 8.25
CA SER A 120 -11.61 5.45 9.28
C SER A 120 -11.85 4.92 10.69
N ARG A 121 -13.04 4.37 10.97
CA ARG A 121 -13.38 3.79 12.29
C ARG A 121 -12.46 2.65 12.69
N ARG A 122 -12.06 1.79 11.75
CA ARG A 122 -11.15 0.68 12.03
C ARG A 122 -9.73 1.14 12.31
N LEU A 123 -9.22 2.12 11.58
CA LEU A 123 -7.87 2.63 11.86
C LEU A 123 -7.84 3.51 13.11
N GLY A 124 -8.92 4.23 13.39
CA GLY A 124 -8.96 5.29 14.39
C GLY A 124 -8.17 6.52 13.95
N ASP A 125 -8.43 7.64 14.62
CA ASP A 125 -8.00 8.97 14.19
C ASP A 125 -6.49 9.06 13.86
N GLU A 126 -5.64 8.47 14.70
CA GLU A 126 -4.18 8.56 14.53
C GLU A 126 -3.67 7.84 13.27
N ARG A 127 -4.17 6.63 12.99
CA ARG A 127 -3.77 5.84 11.82
C ARG A 127 -4.50 6.30 10.56
N ALA A 128 -5.75 6.74 10.69
CA ALA A 128 -6.53 7.32 9.60
C ALA A 128 -5.94 8.66 9.13
N ALA A 129 -5.36 9.47 10.02
CA ALA A 129 -4.61 10.67 9.64
C ALA A 129 -3.36 10.41 8.77
N ARG A 130 -3.00 9.13 8.56
CA ARG A 130 -1.92 8.69 7.68
C ARG A 130 -2.43 8.04 6.40
N ALA A 131 -3.64 8.36 5.97
CA ALA A 131 -4.25 7.79 4.77
C ALA A 131 -3.54 8.28 3.49
N TRP A 132 -3.43 7.41 2.47
CA TRP A 132 -2.98 7.70 1.10
C TRP A 132 -1.94 8.83 0.99
N ARG A 133 -0.80 8.67 1.67
CA ARG A 133 0.29 9.67 1.81
C ARG A 133 1.09 9.92 0.51
N LEU A 134 0.40 10.19 -0.59
CA LEU A 134 0.94 10.40 -1.95
C LEU A 134 2.01 11.50 -1.98
N ARG A 135 1.73 12.63 -1.34
CA ARG A 135 2.66 13.75 -1.27
C ARG A 135 3.91 13.37 -0.50
N ASP A 136 3.77 12.75 0.67
CA ASP A 136 4.91 12.40 1.51
C ASP A 136 5.78 11.32 0.86
N LEU A 137 5.19 10.33 0.17
CA LEU A 137 5.94 9.36 -0.63
C LEU A 137 6.76 10.04 -1.72
N ARG A 138 6.15 10.96 -2.47
CA ARG A 138 6.86 11.74 -3.49
C ARG A 138 7.97 12.59 -2.89
N ASP A 139 7.67 13.31 -1.80
CA ASP A 139 8.62 14.22 -1.14
C ASP A 139 9.77 13.43 -0.46
N ALA A 140 9.54 12.16 -0.08
CA ALA A 140 10.57 11.22 0.37
C ALA A 140 11.42 10.62 -0.77
N GLY A 141 11.15 10.98 -2.04
CA GLY A 141 11.91 10.52 -3.20
C GLY A 141 11.46 9.18 -3.78
N ALA A 142 10.29 8.67 -3.38
CA ALA A 142 9.75 7.45 -3.96
C ALA A 142 9.29 7.65 -5.41
N ILE A 143 9.36 6.59 -6.22
CA ILE A 143 8.67 6.55 -7.51
C ILE A 143 7.18 6.35 -7.23
N VAL A 144 6.37 7.37 -7.52
CA VAL A 144 4.91 7.29 -7.36
C VAL A 144 4.23 7.11 -8.71
N ALA A 145 3.45 6.05 -8.84
CA ALA A 145 2.56 5.79 -9.97
C ALA A 145 1.10 5.96 -9.52
N LEU A 146 0.23 6.43 -10.42
CA LEU A 146 -1.19 6.63 -10.14
C LEU A 146 -2.04 5.64 -10.94
N GLY A 147 -3.04 5.05 -10.28
CA GLY A 147 -4.05 4.19 -10.91
C GLY A 147 -5.44 4.44 -10.34
N SER A 148 -6.44 3.75 -10.89
CA SER A 148 -7.82 3.79 -10.39
C SER A 148 -8.32 2.48 -9.79
N ASP A 149 -7.61 1.37 -10.03
CA ASP A 149 -8.11 0.02 -9.73
C ASP A 149 -9.50 -0.27 -10.33
N TRP A 150 -9.74 0.14 -11.58
CA TRP A 150 -10.99 -0.17 -12.27
C TRP A 150 -11.24 -1.69 -12.30
N PRO A 151 -12.45 -2.18 -11.97
CA PRO A 151 -13.70 -1.42 -11.85
C PRO A 151 -14.06 -0.92 -10.45
N ILE A 152 -13.16 -0.99 -9.47
CA ILE A 152 -13.43 -0.51 -8.10
C ILE A 152 -13.64 1.00 -8.05
N ALA A 153 -12.81 1.78 -8.76
CA ALA A 153 -13.04 3.21 -8.96
C ALA A 153 -12.93 3.64 -10.42
N HIS A 154 -13.51 4.80 -10.74
CA HIS A 154 -13.64 5.33 -12.11
C HIS A 154 -12.31 5.34 -12.89
N TYR A 155 -12.34 4.93 -14.16
CA TYR A 155 -11.15 4.77 -14.99
C TYR A 155 -10.62 6.07 -15.62
N ASP A 156 -11.35 7.19 -15.54
CA ASP A 156 -10.95 8.45 -16.19
C ASP A 156 -9.67 9.02 -15.55
N ALA A 157 -8.55 8.93 -16.27
CA ALA A 157 -7.26 9.40 -15.82
C ALA A 157 -7.23 10.87 -15.41
N ARG A 158 -8.08 11.73 -16.01
CA ARG A 158 -8.18 13.15 -15.63
C ARG A 158 -8.74 13.31 -14.22
N ALA A 159 -9.71 12.47 -13.86
CA ALA A 159 -10.33 12.49 -12.55
C ALA A 159 -9.43 11.81 -11.49
N VAL A 160 -8.66 10.78 -11.86
CA VAL A 160 -7.56 10.24 -11.03
C VAL A 160 -6.54 11.34 -10.70
N LEU A 161 -6.06 12.07 -11.72
CA LEU A 161 -5.09 13.16 -11.56
C LEU A 161 -5.65 14.32 -10.73
N ALA A 162 -6.93 14.67 -10.93
CA ALA A 162 -7.59 15.71 -10.14
C ALA A 162 -7.67 15.31 -8.66
N THR A 163 -8.06 14.07 -8.37
CA THR A 163 -8.15 13.55 -7.00
C THR A 163 -6.76 13.43 -6.35
N ALA A 164 -5.72 13.08 -7.11
CA ALA A 164 -4.34 13.07 -6.60
C ALA A 164 -3.86 14.46 -6.14
N ARG A 165 -4.32 15.54 -6.77
CA ARG A 165 -3.96 16.91 -6.39
C ARG A 165 -4.81 17.45 -5.25
N ARG A 166 -6.05 16.98 -5.14
CA ARG A 166 -7.03 17.38 -4.12
C ARG A 166 -7.79 16.12 -3.69
N PRO A 167 -7.21 15.34 -2.76
CA PRO A 167 -7.88 14.18 -2.20
C PRO A 167 -9.20 14.58 -1.54
N LYS A 168 -10.10 13.61 -1.41
CA LYS A 168 -11.38 13.75 -0.70
C LYS A 168 -11.36 12.81 0.50
N GLY A 169 -12.20 13.01 1.50
CA GLY A 169 -12.27 12.08 2.62
C GLY A 169 -11.08 12.23 3.58
N ALA A 170 -10.67 11.13 4.18
CA ALA A 170 -9.65 11.07 5.24
C ALA A 170 -8.19 11.28 4.75
N ALA A 171 -7.96 11.84 3.56
CA ALA A 171 -6.67 11.88 2.86
C ALA A 171 -6.07 13.28 2.66
#